data_AF-A0A2Z3KCY2-F1
#
_entry.id   AF-A0A2Z3KCY2-F1
#
_cell.length_a   1.000
_cell.length_b   1.000
_cell.length_c   1.000
_cell.angle_alpha   90.00
_cell.angle_beta   90.00
_cell.angle_gamma   90.00
#
_symmetry.space_group_name_H-M   'P 1'
#
loop_
_entity.id
_entity.type
_entity.pdbx_description
1 polymer ?
#
loop_
_entity_poly.entity_id
_entity_poly.type
_entity_poly.pdbx_seq_one_letter_code
_entity_poly.pdbx_strand_id
1 'polypeptide(L)' 'MKENEVKKRAAVYNPDADKKWAEQNKAHRNYLSRRSNARGFIRTLATMDDLIELEEIIAKRKEEL' A
#
# COMPACT_ATOMS: atom_id res chain seq x y z
N MET A 1 34.07 9.86 -32.03
CA MET A 1 33.60 8.77 -31.14
C MET A 1 32.14 9.08 -30.84
N LYS A 2 31.20 8.30 -31.36
CA LYS A 2 29.77 8.65 -31.40
C LYS A 2 29.13 8.56 -30.01
N GLU A 3 28.32 9.57 -29.71
CA GLU A 3 27.59 9.76 -28.46
C GLU A 3 26.77 8.51 -28.09
N ASN A 4 27.02 7.98 -26.89
CA ASN A 4 26.09 7.08 -26.23
C ASN A 4 24.91 7.90 -25.72
N GLU A 5 23.99 8.25 -26.61
CA GLU A 5 22.66 8.66 -26.19
C GLU A 5 21.98 7.47 -25.51
N VAL A 6 21.96 7.50 -24.18
CA VAL A 6 21.15 6.58 -23.38
C VAL A 6 19.69 6.90 -23.70
N LYS A 7 19.13 6.21 -24.71
CA LYS A 7 17.72 6.30 -25.07
C LYS A 7 16.88 6.00 -23.83
N LYS A 8 16.31 7.04 -23.22
CA LYS A 8 15.32 6.90 -22.15
C LYS A 8 14.17 6.10 -22.74
N ARG A 9 14.00 4.86 -22.29
CA ARG A 9 12.90 3.98 -22.69
C ARG A 9 11.62 4.71 -22.32
N ALA A 10 10.81 5.09 -23.30
CA ALA A 10 9.48 5.62 -23.01
C ALA A 10 8.74 4.55 -22.22
N ALA A 11 8.23 4.90 -21.02
CA ALA A 11 7.41 3.99 -20.25
C ALA A 11 6.11 3.76 -21.05
N VAL A 12 6.03 2.62 -21.73
CA VAL A 12 4.83 2.24 -22.46
C VAL A 12 3.85 1.68 -21.44
N TYR A 13 2.72 2.36 -21.26
CA TYR A 13 1.62 1.87 -20.44
C TYR A 13 1.13 0.53 -21.00
N ASN A 14 1.19 -0.53 -20.19
CA ASN A 14 0.71 -1.85 -20.56
C ASN A 14 -0.22 -2.39 -19.46
N PRO A 15 -1.54 -2.17 -19.60
CA PRO A 15 -2.52 -2.54 -18.58
C PRO A 15 -2.59 -4.06 -18.33
N ASP A 16 -2.30 -4.89 -19.35
CA ASP A 16 -2.33 -6.34 -19.21
C ASP A 16 -1.15 -6.88 -18.39
N ALA A 17 0.03 -6.29 -18.60
CA ALA A 17 1.22 -6.61 -17.79
C ALA A 17 1.02 -6.16 -16.34
N ASP A 18 0.48 -4.96 -16.13
CA ASP A 18 0.16 -4.44 -14.79
C ASP A 18 -0.86 -5.34 -14.08
N LYS A 19 -1.89 -5.81 -14.79
CA LYS A 19 -2.90 -6.73 -14.26
C LYS A 19 -2.30 -8.08 -13.84
N LYS A 20 -1.42 -8.67 -14.66
CA LYS A 20 -0.75 -9.92 -14.31
C LYS A 20 0.15 -9.77 -13.09
N TRP A 21 0.92 -8.69 -13.02
CA TRP A 21 1.76 -8.39 -11.86
C TRP A 21 0.91 -8.17 -10.60
N ALA A 22 -0.20 -7.45 -10.75
CA ALA A 22 -1.19 -7.18 -9.73
C ALA A 22 -1.83 -8.44 -9.13
N GLU A 23 -2.11 -9.44 -9.96
CA GLU A 23 -2.65 -10.74 -9.56
C GLU A 23 -1.61 -11.55 -8.79
N GLN A 24 -0.37 -11.63 -9.28
CA GLN A 24 0.74 -12.33 -8.62
C GLN A 24 1.09 -11.71 -7.26
N ASN A 25 0.96 -10.38 -7.13
CA ASN A 25 1.31 -9.62 -5.92
C ASN A 25 0.09 -9.22 -5.09
N LYS A 26 -1.05 -9.89 -5.27
CA LYS A 26 -2.33 -9.52 -4.64
C LYS A 26 -2.23 -9.37 -3.12
N ALA A 27 -1.55 -10.30 -2.44
CA ALA A 27 -1.40 -10.26 -0.98
C ALA A 27 -0.63 -9.01 -0.51
N HIS A 28 0.50 -8.70 -1.14
CA HIS A 28 1.31 -7.54 -0.81
C HIS A 28 0.57 -6.23 -1.09
N ARG A 29 -0.13 -6.13 -2.24
CA ARG A 29 -0.94 -4.94 -2.55
C ARG A 29 -2.09 -4.75 -1.57
N ASN A 30 -2.77 -5.83 -1.20
CA ASN A 30 -3.83 -5.78 -0.20
C ASN A 30 -3.30 -5.31 1.17
N TYR A 31 -2.12 -5.79 1.57
CA TYR A 31 -1.47 -5.32 2.80
C TYR A 31 -1.20 -3.81 2.76
N LEU A 32 -0.58 -3.30 1.68
CA LEU A 32 -0.27 -1.88 1.55
C LEU A 32 -1.53 -1.00 1.48
N SER A 33 -2.55 -1.44 0.76
CA SER A 33 -3.84 -0.74 0.66
C SER A 33 -4.51 -0.64 2.03
N ARG A 34 -4.65 -1.78 2.74
CA ARG A 34 -5.23 -1.81 4.10
C ARG A 34 -4.44 -0.95 5.07
N ARG A 35 -3.11 -1.03 5.04
CA ARG A 35 -2.23 -0.20 5.88
C ARG A 35 -2.41 1.29 5.61
N SER A 36 -2.52 1.69 4.35
CA SER A 36 -2.69 3.09 3.97
C SER A 36 -4.07 3.61 4.38
N ASN A 37 -5.12 2.82 4.15
CA ASN A 37 -6.47 3.17 4.55
C ASN A 37 -6.61 3.32 6.07
N ALA A 38 -6.06 2.37 6.85
CA ALA A 38 -6.06 2.45 8.31
C ALA A 38 -5.34 3.72 8.81
N ARG A 39 -4.18 4.05 8.23
CA ARG A 39 -3.46 5.29 8.57
C ARG A 39 -4.27 6.53 8.23
N GLY A 40 -4.95 6.55 7.08
CA GLY A 40 -5.81 7.66 6.68
C GLY A 40 -6.96 7.84 7.67
N PHE A 41 -7.69 6.76 7.95
CA PHE A 41 -8.80 6.76 8.89
C PHE A 41 -8.41 7.34 10.26
N ILE A 42 -7.35 6.80 10.88
CA ILE A 42 -6.86 7.25 12.19
C ILE A 42 -6.47 8.75 12.17
N ARG A 43 -5.90 9.23 11.07
CA ARG A 43 -5.39 10.62 10.99
C ARG A 43 -6.47 11.66 10.73
N THR A 44 -7.53 11.31 10.01
CA THR A 44 -8.43 12.30 9.43
C THR A 44 -9.91 12.07 9.71
N LEU A 45 -10.31 10.84 10.04
CA LEU A 45 -11.73 10.48 10.16
C LEU A 45 -12.13 9.97 11.54
N ALA A 46 -11.22 9.27 12.24
CA ALA A 46 -11.51 8.63 13.51
C ALA A 46 -11.94 9.65 14.58
N THR A 47 -13.02 9.31 15.29
CA THR A 47 -13.47 10.00 16.50
C THR A 47 -12.67 9.57 17.72
N MET A 48 -12.87 10.23 18.86
CA MET A 48 -12.20 9.84 20.10
C MET A 48 -12.55 8.41 20.51
N ASP A 49 -13.82 8.02 20.39
CA ASP A 49 -14.29 6.68 20.74
C ASP A 49 -13.67 5.62 19.83
N ASP A 50 -13.57 5.90 18.52
CA ASP A 50 -12.89 5.02 17.57
C ASP A 50 -11.41 4.83 17.94
N LEU A 51 -10.72 5.91 18.36
CA LEU A 51 -9.31 5.83 18.74
C LEU A 51 -9.11 4.97 19.98
N ILE A 52 -9.98 5.11 20.99
CA ILE A 52 -9.95 4.30 22.22
C ILE A 52 -10.17 2.82 21.87
N GLU A 53 -11.20 2.49 21.09
CA GLU A 53 -11.46 1.12 20.66
C GLU A 53 -10.27 0.53 19.89
N LEU A 54 -9.70 1.30 18.95
CA LEU A 54 -8.55 0.87 18.16
C LEU A 54 -7.30 0.63 19.03
N GLU A 55 -7.07 1.46 20.05
CA GLU A 55 -5.97 1.28 21.01
C GLU A 55 -6.09 -0.04 21.78
N GLU A 56 -7.30 -0.37 22.26
CA GLU A 56 -7.58 -1.64 22.94
C GLU A 56 -7.34 -2.85 22.03
N ILE A 57 -7.85 -2.78 20.79
CA ILE A 57 -7.64 -3.84 19.78
C ILE A 57 -6.15 -4.02 19.49
N ILE A 58 -5.40 -2.93 19.34
CA ILE A 58 -3.95 -2.95 19.08
C ILE A 58 -3.20 -3.55 20.27
N ALA A 59 -3.56 -3.18 21.50
CA ALA A 59 -2.94 -3.71 22.71
C ALA A 59 -3.09 -5.23 22.77
N LYS A 60 -4.32 -5.73 22.65
CA LYS A 60 -4.59 -7.17 22.63
C LYS A 60 -3.84 -7.91 21.52
N ARG A 61 -3.81 -7.33 20.30
CA ARG A 61 -3.11 -7.97 19.17
C ARG A 61 -1.60 -8.09 19.39
N LYS A 62 -0.99 -7.15 20.12
CA LYS A 62 0.45 -7.19 20.47
C LYS A 62 0.76 -8.28 21.48
N GLU A 63 -0.17 -8.63 22.36
CA GLU A 63 0.00 -9.74 23.31
C GLU A 63 -0.07 -11.11 22.60
N GLU A 64 -0.84 -11.20 21.52
CA GLU A 64 -0.98 -12.42 20.69
C GLU A 64 0.15 -12.59 19.64
N LEU A 65 1.09 -11.65 19.52
CA LEU A 65 2.22 -11.70 18.58
C LEU A 65 3.50 -12.17 19.26
#